data_AF-A0AAJ5W2G8-F1
#
_entry.id   AF-A0AAJ5W2G8-F1
#
_cell.length_a   1.000
_cell.length_b   1.000
_cell.length_c   1.000
_cell.angle_alpha   90.00
_cell.angle_beta   90.00
_cell.angle_gamma   90.00
#
_symmetry.space_group_name_H-M   'P 1'
#
loop_
_entity.id
_entity.type
_entity.pdbx_description
1 polymer ?
#
loop_
_entity_poly.entity_id
_entity_poly.type
_entity_poly.pdbx_seq_one_letter_code
_entity_poly.pdbx_strand_id
1 'polypeptide(L)'
;MTGADGVPARDASAEDTALRIDVLRGNPTPEELAAAVAVVSESYRSEAAAAVADDGRRRSAWEVSARSLRQPLRREVGWGRFSG
;
A
#
# COMPACT_ATOMS: atom_id res chain seq x y z
N MET A 1 -8.06 -29.14 19.26
CA MET A 1 -8.24 -27.90 20.03
C MET A 1 -6.94 -27.13 19.86
N THR A 2 -6.73 -26.25 18.89
CA THR A 2 -7.57 -25.16 18.32
C THR A 2 -7.05 -24.94 16.88
N GLY A 3 -7.87 -25.08 15.85
CA GLY A 3 -8.44 -23.91 15.17
C GLY A 3 -7.45 -23.29 14.16
N ALA A 4 -7.18 -24.00 13.05
CA ALA A 4 -6.53 -23.41 11.89
C ALA A 4 -7.62 -22.86 10.96
N ASP A 5 -8.26 -21.76 11.39
CA ASP A 5 -9.08 -20.94 10.49
C ASP A 5 -8.13 -20.11 9.63
N GLY A 6 -7.68 -20.72 8.53
CA GLY A 6 -7.03 -20.00 7.45
C GLY A 6 -8.06 -19.07 6.82
N VAL A 7 -7.97 -17.77 7.11
CA VAL A 7 -8.70 -16.75 6.36
C VAL A 7 -8.23 -16.88 4.91
N PRO A 8 -9.12 -17.17 3.93
CA PRO A 8 -8.71 -17.20 2.55
C PRO A 8 -8.13 -15.83 2.20
N ALA A 9 -6.91 -15.81 1.66
CA ALA A 9 -6.38 -14.62 1.00
C ALA A 9 -7.39 -14.25 -0.08
N ARG A 10 -8.19 -13.21 0.20
CA ARG A 10 -9.12 -12.66 -0.79
C ARG A 10 -8.30 -12.32 -2.02
N ASP A 11 -8.86 -12.60 -3.19
CA ASP A 11 -8.25 -12.33 -4.49
C ASP A 11 -8.04 -10.82 -4.66
N ALA A 12 -6.95 -10.31 -4.07
CA ALA A 12 -6.66 -8.89 -3.91
C ALA A 12 -6.13 -8.24 -5.20
N SER A 13 -6.28 -8.88 -6.36
CA SER A 13 -5.61 -8.46 -7.58
C SER A 13 -6.50 -7.65 -8.53
N ALA A 14 -7.82 -7.82 -8.47
CA ALA A 14 -8.78 -7.06 -9.29
C ALA A 14 -9.87 -6.33 -8.47
N GLU A 15 -10.23 -6.83 -7.29
CA GLU A 15 -11.22 -6.17 -6.42
C GLU A 15 -10.65 -4.99 -5.62
N ASP A 16 -9.34 -4.91 -5.48
CA ASP A 16 -8.64 -3.89 -4.66
C ASP A 16 -8.69 -2.48 -5.27
N THR A 17 -9.25 -2.34 -6.48
CA THR A 17 -9.49 -1.04 -7.14
C THR A 17 -10.91 -0.51 -6.90
N ALA A 18 -11.86 -1.35 -6.45
CA ALA A 18 -13.21 -0.91 -6.17
C ALA A 18 -13.26 -0.20 -4.80
N LEU A 19 -13.71 1.07 -4.79
CA LEU A 19 -13.97 1.82 -3.57
C LEU A 19 -14.95 1.08 -2.67
N ARG A 20 -14.46 0.55 -1.55
CA ARG A 20 -15.26 -0.15 -0.54
C ARG A 20 -15.76 0.85 0.51
N ILE A 21 -17.07 0.90 0.70
CA ILE A 21 -17.71 1.70 1.76
C ILE A 21 -18.50 0.75 2.68
N ASP A 22 -18.10 0.67 3.95
CA ASP A 22 -18.80 -0.09 4.99
C ASP A 22 -19.54 0.88 5.95
N VAL A 23 -20.85 0.68 6.15
CA VAL A 23 -21.64 1.47 7.10
C VAL A 23 -21.57 0.83 8.48
N LEU A 24 -20.81 1.43 9.39
CA LEU A 24 -20.62 0.89 10.74
C LEU A 24 -21.75 1.27 11.72
N ARG A 25 -22.49 2.35 11.45
CA ARG A 25 -23.59 2.85 12.28
C ARG A 25 -24.59 3.64 11.45
N GLY A 26 -25.86 3.61 11.86
CA GLY A 26 -26.96 4.33 11.20
C GLY A 26 -27.66 3.47 10.15
N ASN A 27 -28.62 4.05 9.44
CA ASN A 27 -29.33 3.42 8.34
C ASN A 27 -29.54 4.45 7.22
N PRO A 28 -28.48 4.80 6.46
CA PRO A 28 -28.58 5.79 5.39
C PRO A 28 -29.54 5.30 4.31
N THR A 29 -30.21 6.23 3.65
CA THR A 29 -31.03 5.85 2.49
C THR A 29 -30.13 5.45 1.31
N PRO A 30 -30.65 4.68 0.33
CA PRO A 30 -29.90 4.36 -0.88
C PRO A 30 -29.38 5.59 -1.62
N GLU A 31 -30.15 6.67 -1.62
CA GLU A 31 -29.79 7.94 -2.27
C GLU A 31 -28.64 8.65 -1.56
N GLU A 32 -28.63 8.65 -0.23
CA GLU A 32 -27.54 9.21 0.57
C GLU A 32 -26.24 8.42 0.38
N LEU A 33 -26.33 7.08 0.35
CA LEU A 33 -25.17 6.24 0.10
C LEU A 33 -24.63 6.45 -1.33
N ALA A 34 -25.52 6.56 -2.32
CA ALA A 34 -25.14 6.86 -3.70
C ALA A 34 -24.46 8.23 -3.82
N ALA A 35 -24.97 9.25 -3.12
CA ALA A 35 -24.35 10.57 -3.07
C ALA A 35 -22.94 10.50 -2.45
N ALA A 36 -22.76 9.76 -1.36
CA ALA A 36 -21.46 9.57 -0.73
C ALA A 36 -20.46 8.89 -1.67
N VAL A 37 -20.87 7.79 -2.34
CA VAL A 37 -20.04 7.10 -3.33
C VAL A 37 -19.64 8.04 -4.46
N ALA A 38 -20.58 8.82 -5.00
CA ALA A 38 -20.33 9.73 -6.11
C ALA A 38 -19.30 10.80 -5.75
N VAL A 39 -19.45 11.45 -4.59
CA VAL A 39 -18.54 12.50 -4.11
C VAL A 39 -17.14 11.95 -3.85
N VAL A 40 -17.03 10.83 -3.13
CA VAL A 40 -15.73 10.23 -2.81
C VAL A 40 -15.02 9.75 -4.08
N SER A 41 -15.77 9.15 -5.02
CA SER A 41 -15.20 8.70 -6.29
C SER A 41 -14.71 9.86 -7.16
N GLU A 42 -15.44 10.98 -7.20
CA GLU A 42 -15.00 12.19 -7.91
C GLU A 42 -13.75 12.78 -7.28
N SER A 43 -13.76 12.95 -5.95
CA SER A 43 -12.60 13.46 -5.22
C SER A 43 -11.37 12.59 -5.45
N TYR A 44 -11.51 11.26 -5.36
CA TYR A 44 -10.43 10.32 -5.63
C TYR A 44 -9.89 10.48 -7.07
N ARG A 45 -10.78 10.54 -8.07
CA ARG A 45 -10.38 10.72 -9.47
C ARG A 45 -9.64 12.03 -9.69
N SER A 46 -10.10 13.13 -9.09
CA SER A 46 -9.42 14.44 -9.21
C SER A 46 -8.03 14.40 -8.59
N GLU A 47 -7.89 13.82 -7.39
CA GLU A 47 -6.59 13.71 -6.71
C GLU A 47 -5.64 12.79 -7.49
N ALA A 48 -6.14 11.65 -7.98
CA ALA A 48 -5.35 10.73 -8.79
C ALA A 48 -4.89 11.37 -10.11
N ALA A 49 -5.72 12.20 -10.74
CA ALA A 49 -5.34 12.95 -11.94
C ALA A 49 -4.30 14.05 -11.65
N ALA A 50 -4.33 14.64 -10.46
CA ALA A 50 -3.36 15.64 -10.01
C ALA A 50 -2.05 15.02 -9.49
N ALA A 51 -2.04 13.71 -9.22
CA ALA A 51 -0.85 13.00 -8.77
C ALA A 51 0.22 12.98 -9.87
N VAL A 52 1.27 13.78 -9.67
CA VAL A 52 2.44 13.86 -10.57
C VAL A 52 3.64 13.06 -10.05
N ALA A 53 3.56 12.52 -8.83
CA ALA A 53 4.61 11.70 -8.26
C ALA A 53 4.55 10.29 -8.86
N ASP A 54 5.71 9.73 -9.21
CA ASP A 54 5.81 8.30 -9.48
C ASP A 54 5.57 7.55 -8.16
N ASP A 55 4.57 6.68 -8.12
CA ASP A 55 4.29 5.82 -6.97
C ASP A 55 5.49 4.94 -6.62
N GLY A 56 6.40 4.76 -7.58
CA GLY A 56 7.71 4.17 -7.42
C GLY A 56 7.62 2.69 -7.02
N ARG A 57 8.66 1.93 -7.37
CA ARG A 57 8.72 0.55 -6.87
C ARG A 57 8.98 0.58 -5.35
N ARG A 58 7.95 0.35 -4.53
CA ARG A 58 8.13 0.17 -3.09
C ARG A 58 8.99 -1.07 -2.84
N ARG A 59 9.98 -0.94 -1.95
CA ARG A 59 10.88 -2.04 -1.57
C ARG A 59 10.06 -3.11 -0.86
N SER A 60 10.13 -4.34 -1.34
CA SER A 60 9.43 -5.47 -0.71
C SER A 60 9.93 -5.72 0.72
N ALA A 61 9.12 -6.38 1.55
CA ALA A 61 9.54 -6.77 2.91
C ALA A 61 10.83 -7.61 2.89
N TRP A 62 10.99 -8.48 1.88
CA TRP A 62 12.21 -9.25 1.63
C TRP A 62 13.44 -8.38 1.33
N GLU A 63 13.27 -7.38 0.47
CA GLU A 63 14.34 -6.43 0.14
C GLU A 63 14.79 -5.58 1.34
N VAL A 64 13.86 -5.31 2.26
CA VAL A 64 14.12 -4.59 3.51
C VAL A 64 14.87 -5.50 4.48
N SER A 65 14.41 -6.73 4.69
CA SER A 65 15.03 -7.69 5.62
C SER A 65 16.43 -8.13 5.18
N ALA A 66 16.68 -8.22 3.88
CA ALA A 66 18.00 -8.56 3.33
C ALA A 66 19.10 -7.54 3.67
N ARG A 67 18.78 -6.33 4.18
CA ARG A 67 19.80 -5.35 4.59
C ARG A 67 20.65 -5.84 5.76
N SER A 68 20.04 -6.55 6.71
CA SER A 68 20.74 -7.08 7.89
C SER A 68 21.73 -8.19 7.55
N LEU A 69 21.61 -8.78 6.36
CA LEU A 69 22.52 -9.81 5.84
C LEU A 69 23.70 -9.22 5.06
N ARG A 70 23.76 -7.90 4.86
CA ARG A 70 24.87 -7.25 4.13
C ARG A 70 26.11 -7.16 5.01
N GLN A 71 27.27 -7.33 4.39
CA GLN A 71 28.54 -7.13 5.08
C GLN A 71 28.67 -5.66 5.52
N PRO A 72 29.05 -5.38 6.79
CA PRO A 72 29.35 -4.03 7.24
C PRO A 72 30.47 -3.40 6.41
N LEU A 73 30.41 -2.07 6.25
CA LEU A 73 31.48 -1.31 5.61
C LEU A 73 32.77 -1.45 6.44
N ARG A 74 33.87 -1.86 5.80
CA ARG A 74 35.18 -1.99 6.46
C ARG A 74 35.77 -0.60 6.72
N ARG A 75 35.63 -0.12 7.95
CA ARG A 75 36.06 1.23 8.38
C ARG A 75 37.59 1.35 8.46
N GLU A 76 38.26 0.22 8.64
CA GLU A 76 39.71 0.07 8.65
C GLU A 76 40.38 0.35 7.29
N VAL A 77 39.62 0.33 6.19
CA VAL A 77 40.10 0.74 4.87
C VAL A 77 39.65 2.19 4.66
N GLY A 78 40.53 3.15 4.96
CA GLY A 78 40.20 4.58 4.90
C GLY A 78 39.54 5.01 3.57
N TRP A 79 38.80 6.13 3.61
CA TRP A 79 38.00 6.68 2.50
C TRP A 79 38.78 7.07 1.22
N GLY A 80 40.10 6.85 1.16
CA GLY A 80 40.99 7.40 0.14
C GLY A 80 41.43 6.47 -0.99
N ARG A 81 40.85 5.26 -1.13
CA ARG A 81 41.29 4.28 -2.15
C ARG A 81 40.41 4.20 -3.41
N PHE A 82 39.40 5.05 -3.55
CA PHE A 82 38.68 5.21 -4.81
C PHE A 82 39.36 6.32 -5.64
N SER A 83 40.35 5.95 -6.44
CA SER A 83 40.69 6.71 -7.65
C SER A 83 39.85 6.10 -8.78
N GLY A 84 39.12 6.95 -9.50
CA GLY A 84 38.23 6.53 -10.59
C GLY A 84 38.88 5.66 -11.65
#